data_AF-A0A1J5GPN8-F1
#
_entry.id   AF-A0A1J5GPN8-F1
#
_cell.length_a   1.000
_cell.length_b   1.000
_cell.length_c   1.000
_cell.angle_alpha   90.00
_cell.angle_beta   90.00
_cell.angle_gamma   90.00
#
_symmetry.space_group_name_H-M   'P 1'
#
loop_
_entity.id
_entity.type
_entity.pdbx_description
1 polymer ?
#
loop_
_entity_poly.entity_id
_entity_poly.type
_entity_poly.pdbx_seq_one_letter_code
_entity_poly.pdbx_strand_id
1 'polypeptide(L)'
;MKQKPPDLAIFLTNLIKGGINLGFWDDERCEYCNGSIVEKIVDLPRKVGERYVLIKNVPVGVCKKCGTRYYTANVLKTIESSICGRRKAESEISMAVYSL
;
A
#
# COMPACT_ATOMS: atom_id res chain seq x y z
N MET A 1 2.86 -5.98 22.85
CA MET A 1 2.81 -6.97 21.75
C MET A 1 4.22 -7.23 21.28
N LYS A 2 4.73 -8.45 21.48
CA LYS A 2 6.11 -8.82 21.15
C LYS A 2 6.23 -9.00 19.63
N GLN A 3 6.84 -8.04 18.95
CA GLN A 3 7.26 -8.23 17.55
C GLN A 3 8.38 -9.27 17.57
N LYS A 4 8.14 -10.44 16.99
CA LYS A 4 9.20 -11.44 16.77
C LYS A 4 10.15 -10.83 15.73
N PRO A 5 11.46 -10.72 16.01
CA PRO A 5 12.38 -10.11 15.06
C PRO A 5 12.39 -10.96 13.77
N PRO A 6 12.42 -10.32 12.58
CA PRO A 6 12.56 -11.05 11.33
C PRO A 6 13.89 -11.79 11.34
N ASP A 7 13.87 -13.04 10.87
CA ASP A 7 15.06 -13.87 10.70
C ASP A 7 16.12 -13.09 9.90
N LEU A 8 17.38 -13.11 10.34
CA LEU A 8 18.49 -12.44 9.65
C LEU A 8 18.63 -12.91 8.19
N ALA A 9 18.23 -14.15 7.89
CA ALA A 9 18.20 -14.67 6.53
C ALA A 9 17.14 -13.95 5.65
N ILE A 10 16.01 -13.55 6.24
CA ILE A 10 14.95 -12.76 5.60
C ILE A 10 15.42 -11.30 5.41
N PHE A 11 16.23 -10.78 6.33
CA PHE A 11 16.73 -9.41 6.23
C PHE A 11 17.73 -9.22 5.07
N LEU A 12 18.61 -10.19 4.83
CA LEU A 12 19.61 -10.13 3.75
C LEU A 12 19.00 -10.37 2.35
N THR A 13 17.94 -11.16 2.25
CA THR A 13 17.23 -11.39 0.97
C THR A 13 16.39 -10.19 0.55
N ASN A 14 15.83 -9.43 1.50
CA ASN A 14 15.06 -8.20 1.26
C ASN A 14 15.89 -7.01 0.73
N LEU A 15 17.22 -7.07 0.80
CA LEU A 15 18.11 -6.00 0.31
C LEU A 15 18.37 -6.06 -1.20
N ILE A 16 18.10 -7.20 -1.86
CA ILE A 16 18.52 -7.43 -3.25
C ILE A 16 17.36 -7.29 -4.25
N LYS A 17 16.10 -7.40 -3.83
CA LYS A 17 14.95 -7.34 -4.75
C LYS A 17 13.78 -6.58 -4.13
N GLY A 18 13.53 -5.36 -4.61
CA GLY A 18 12.28 -4.64 -4.42
C GLY A 18 11.11 -5.37 -5.08
N GLY A 19 10.70 -6.49 -4.48
CA GLY A 19 9.65 -7.39 -4.96
C GLY A 19 8.83 -7.88 -3.78
N ILE A 20 7.52 -7.66 -3.87
CA ILE A 20 6.41 -8.29 -3.13
C ILE A 20 6.82 -9.44 -2.18
N ASN A 21 6.68 -9.23 -0.87
CA ASN A 21 6.79 -10.31 0.11
C ASN A 21 5.45 -11.07 0.11
N LEU A 22 5.42 -12.20 -0.59
CA LEU A 22 4.27 -13.08 -0.84
C LEU A 22 3.61 -13.73 0.41
N GLY A 23 3.80 -13.19 1.61
CA GLY A 23 3.21 -13.73 2.84
C GLY A 23 3.10 -12.78 4.02
N PHE A 24 3.20 -11.45 3.81
CA PHE A 24 3.07 -10.50 4.93
C PHE A 24 1.69 -10.54 5.61
N TRP A 25 0.64 -10.88 4.86
CA TRP A 25 -0.74 -10.93 5.35
C TRP A 25 -1.22 -12.35 5.67
N ASP A 26 -0.33 -13.34 5.60
CA ASP A 26 -0.68 -14.71 5.92
C ASP A 26 -1.10 -14.79 7.39
N ASP A 27 -2.20 -15.50 7.66
CA ASP A 27 -2.84 -15.64 8.97
C ASP A 27 -3.35 -14.35 9.64
N GLU A 28 -3.11 -13.17 9.05
CA GLU A 28 -3.65 -11.90 9.52
C GLU A 28 -5.17 -11.80 9.28
N ARG A 29 -5.86 -11.17 10.24
CA ARG A 29 -7.32 -11.05 10.27
C ARG A 29 -7.74 -9.58 10.28
N CYS A 30 -8.82 -9.31 9.55
CA CYS A 30 -9.41 -7.99 9.52
C CYS A 30 -9.94 -7.56 10.90
N GLU A 31 -9.46 -6.43 11.41
CA GLU A 31 -9.88 -5.86 12.71
C GLU A 31 -11.38 -5.55 12.81
N TYR A 32 -12.07 -5.38 11.68
CA TYR A 32 -13.51 -5.03 11.66
C TYR A 32 -14.44 -6.23 11.56
N CYS A 33 -14.05 -7.28 10.83
CA CYS A 33 -14.97 -8.39 10.50
C CYS A 33 -14.36 -9.79 10.63
N ASN A 34 -13.10 -9.88 11.08
CA ASN A 34 -12.32 -11.09 11.25
C ASN A 34 -12.13 -11.93 9.96
N GLY A 35 -12.41 -11.35 8.79
CA GLY A 35 -12.18 -11.97 7.49
C GLY A 35 -10.69 -12.08 7.17
N SER A 36 -10.31 -13.04 6.32
CA SER A 36 -8.93 -13.19 5.85
C SER A 36 -8.51 -12.00 4.97
N ILE A 37 -7.26 -11.59 5.13
CA ILE A 37 -6.63 -10.52 4.35
C ILE A 37 -5.80 -11.19 3.25
N VAL A 38 -5.87 -10.65 2.03
CA VAL A 38 -5.04 -11.10 0.91
C VAL A 38 -4.26 -9.93 0.33
N GLU A 39 -3.02 -10.19 -0.10
CA GLU A 39 -2.23 -9.19 -0.80
C GLU A 39 -2.84 -8.86 -2.17
N LYS A 40 -2.93 -7.58 -2.50
CA LYS A 40 -3.34 -7.07 -3.81
C LYS A 40 -2.50 -5.86 -4.19
N ILE A 41 -2.39 -5.64 -5.50
CA ILE A 41 -1.85 -4.41 -6.08
C ILE A 41 -3.03 -3.55 -6.52
N VAL A 42 -3.09 -2.29 -6.06
CA VAL A 42 -4.19 -1.37 -6.38
C VAL A 42 -3.66 0.00 -6.77
N ASP A 43 -4.44 0.73 -7.57
CA ASP A 43 -4.22 2.15 -7.79
C ASP A 43 -4.97 2.96 -6.72
N LEU A 44 -4.28 3.95 -6.14
CA LEU A 44 -4.77 4.76 -5.03
C LEU A 44 -4.93 6.23 -5.47
N PRO A 45 -6.15 6.68 -5.80
CA PRO A 45 -6.44 8.09 -5.97
C PRO A 45 -6.47 8.80 -4.60
N ARG A 46 -5.86 9.98 -4.52
CA ARG A 46 -5.86 10.85 -3.34
C ARG A 46 -6.13 12.29 -3.74
N LYS A 47 -6.93 12.99 -2.94
CA LYS A 47 -7.04 14.45 -2.97
C LYS A 47 -6.05 15.04 -1.98
N VAL A 48 -5.21 15.97 -2.43
CA VAL A 48 -4.19 16.66 -1.63
C VAL A 48 -4.34 18.15 -1.85
N GLY A 49 -5.02 18.82 -0.91
CA GLY A 49 -5.48 20.19 -1.11
C GLY A 49 -6.40 20.26 -2.33
N GLU A 50 -6.04 21.08 -3.31
CA GLU A 50 -6.78 21.26 -4.57
C GLU A 50 -6.36 20.31 -5.69
N ARG A 51 -5.34 19.47 -5.47
CA ARG A 51 -4.79 18.56 -6.48
C ARG A 51 -5.28 17.14 -6.27
N TYR A 52 -5.36 16.38 -7.36
CA TYR A 52 -5.54 14.94 -7.34
C TYR A 52 -4.22 14.25 -7.69
N VAL A 53 -3.87 13.24 -6.90
CA VAL A 53 -2.67 12.42 -7.10
C VAL A 53 -3.12 10.97 -7.26
N LEU A 54 -2.68 10.32 -8.33
CA LEU A 54 -2.87 8.89 -8.54
C LEU A 54 -1.57 8.17 -8.23
N ILE A 55 -1.56 7.34 -7.19
CA ILE A 55 -0.40 6.49 -6.86
C ILE A 55 -0.71 5.10 -7.42
N LYS A 56 0.08 4.68 -8.42
CA LYS A 56 -0.12 3.40 -9.10
C LYS A 56 0.59 2.26 -8.38
N ASN A 57 0.13 1.05 -8.62
CA ASN A 57 0.79 -0.20 -8.20
C ASN A 57 1.08 -0.30 -6.70
N VAL A 58 0.14 0.15 -5.86
CA VAL A 58 0.31 0.15 -4.40
C VAL A 58 0.03 -1.25 -3.84
N PRO A 59 0.99 -1.91 -3.17
CA PRO A 59 0.74 -3.18 -2.49
C PRO A 59 -0.06 -2.93 -1.20
N VAL A 60 -1.17 -3.65 -1.07
CA VAL A 60 -2.12 -3.53 0.02
C VAL A 60 -2.62 -4.89 0.48
N GLY A 61 -2.90 -5.04 1.77
CA GLY A 61 -3.73 -6.12 2.27
C GLY A 61 -5.19 -5.75 2.06
N VAL A 62 -6.01 -6.64 1.49
CA VAL A 62 -7.45 -6.41 1.32
C VAL A 62 -8.22 -7.53 2.01
N CYS A 63 -9.12 -7.17 2.92
CA CYS A 63 -10.03 -8.14 3.51
C CYS A 63 -10.97 -8.69 2.42
N LYS A 64 -11.03 -10.02 2.26
CA LYS A 64 -11.91 -10.68 1.29
C LYS A 64 -13.41 -10.49 1.58
N LYS A 65 -13.76 -10.16 2.82
CA LYS A 65 -15.16 -10.07 3.27
C LYS A 65 -15.72 -8.64 3.20
N CYS A 66 -15.07 -7.67 3.84
CA CYS A 66 -15.56 -6.28 3.90
C CYS A 66 -14.83 -5.31 2.97
N GLY A 67 -13.72 -5.73 2.33
CA GLY A 67 -12.96 -4.88 1.42
C GLY A 67 -12.05 -3.85 2.10
N THR A 68 -11.95 -3.83 3.43
CA THR A 68 -11.01 -2.97 4.16
C THR A 68 -9.60 -3.17 3.65
N ARG A 69 -8.90 -2.06 3.42
CA ARG A 69 -7.53 -2.01 2.91
C ARG A 69 -6.55 -1.71 4.04
N TYR A 70 -5.48 -2.46 4.09
CA TYR A 70 -4.39 -2.34 5.04
C TYR A 70 -3.11 -1.99 4.29
N TYR A 71 -2.32 -1.08 4.88
CA TYR A 71 -1.07 -0.59 4.31
C TYR A 71 0.05 -0.85 5.30
N THR A 72 1.15 -1.42 4.84
CA THR A 72 2.33 -1.57 5.70
C THR A 72 2.97 -0.20 5.94
N ALA A 73 3.75 -0.08 7.02
CA ALA A 73 4.42 1.19 7.36
C ALA A 73 5.32 1.69 6.21
N ASN A 74 6.02 0.79 5.51
CA ASN A 74 6.87 1.16 4.37
C ASN A 74 6.06 1.70 3.18
N VAL A 75 4.90 1.11 2.92
CA VAL A 75 3.98 1.58 1.88
C VAL A 75 3.44 2.96 2.24
N LEU A 76 3.02 3.17 3.49
CA LEU A 76 2.54 4.48 3.96
C LEU A 76 3.63 5.56 3.84
N LYS A 77 4.87 5.25 4.25
CA LYS A 77 6.01 6.16 4.12
C LYS A 77 6.32 6.52 2.66
N THR A 78 6.15 5.56 1.76
CA THR A 78 6.33 5.78 0.31
C THR A 78 5.22 6.66 -0.25
N ILE A 79 3.96 6.40 0.11
CA ILE A 79 2.80 7.22 -0.26
C ILE A 79 3.01 8.67 0.19
N GLU A 80 3.39 8.87 1.46
CA GLU A 80 3.64 10.20 2.02
C GLU A 80 4.78 10.92 1.29
N SER A 81 5.87 10.21 0.99
CA SER A 81 7.01 10.78 0.26
C SER A 81 6.63 11.23 -1.15
N SER A 82 5.75 10.48 -1.84
CA SER A 82 5.22 10.87 -3.15
C SER A 82 4.32 12.11 -3.05
N ILE A 83 3.49 12.20 -2.01
CA ILE A 83 2.54 13.31 -1.83
C ILE A 83 3.25 14.61 -1.41
N CYS A 84 4.26 14.53 -0.53
CA CYS A 84 5.01 15.70 -0.05
C CYS A 84 5.98 16.30 -1.09
N GLY A 85 5.92 15.88 -2.36
CA GLY A 85 6.79 16.41 -3.42
C GLY A 85 8.25 16.01 -3.32
N ARG A 86 8.59 15.03 -2.46
CA ARG A 86 9.96 14.48 -2.39
C ARG A 86 10.29 13.60 -3.60
N ARG A 87 9.29 13.30 -4.44
CA ARG A 87 9.42 12.60 -5.71
C ARG A 87 8.70 13.40 -6.80
N LYS A 88 9.31 13.48 -7.98
CA LYS A 88 8.66 14.03 -9.18
C LYS A 88 7.64 13.03 -9.70
N ALA A 89 6.49 13.51 -10.17
CA ALA A 89 5.49 12.66 -10.80
C ALA A 89 6.06 12.00 -12.06
N GLU A 90 5.75 10.72 -12.25
CA GLU A 90 6.15 9.96 -13.45
C GLU A 90 5.41 10.44 -14.70
N SER A 91 4.15 10.86 -14.53
CA SER A 91 3.32 11.43 -15.59
C SER A 91 2.20 12.27 -15.00
N GLU A 92 1.66 13.17 -15.80
CA GLU A 92 0.42 13.88 -15.53
C GLU A 92 -0.64 13.38 -16.51
N ILE A 93 -1.85 13.14 -16.02
CA ILE A 93 -2.98 12.65 -16.81
C ILE A 93 -4.12 13.67 -16.78
N SER A 94 -4.70 13.97 -17.95
CA SER A 94 -5.93 14.76 -18.03
C SER A 94 -7.12 13.90 -17.63
N MET A 95 -7.95 14.42 -16.72
CA MET A 95 -9.14 13.72 -16.23
C MET A 95 -10.38 14.55 -16.55
N ALA A 96 -11.36 13.94 -17.23
CA ALA A 96 -12.66 14.57 -17.45
C ALA A 96 -13.44 14.63 -16.12
N VAL A 97 -14.04 15.78 -15.84
CA VAL A 97 -14.82 16.02 -14.63
C VAL A 97 -16.25 16.36 -15.03
N TYR A 98 -17.22 15.64 -14.46
CA TYR A 98 -18.65 15.85 -14.65
C TYR A 98 -19.29 16.22 -13.31
N SER A 99 -20.20 17.18 -13.31
CA SER A 99 -21.04 17.53 -12.14
C SER A 99 -22.49 17.14 -12.45
N LEU A 100 -23.22 16.64 -11.45
CA LEU A 100 -24.64 16.26 -11.55
C LEU A 100 -25.54 17.29 -10.86
#